data_AF-A0A3D1KSJ4-F1
#
_entry.id   AF-A0A3D1KSJ4-F1
#
_cell.length_a   1.000
_cell.length_b   1.000
_cell.length_c   1.000
_cell.angle_alpha   90.00
_cell.angle_beta   90.00
_cell.angle_gamma   90.00
#
_symmetry.space_group_name_H-M   'P 1'
#
loop_
_entity.id
_entity.type
_entity.pdbx_description
1 polymer ?
#
loop_
_entity_poly.entity_id
_entity_poly.type
_entity_poly.pdbx_seq_one_letter_code
_entity_poly.pdbx_strand_id
1 'polypeptide(L)'
;LLILMNSDFKRVPWFIVTAGIIVLIGHYIDIFVMIMPATVGDQWFIGISEISSLLLILGIFIYVVFNAMTKAPLLAKGSPFIKESEHFHY
;
A
#
# COMPACT_ATOMS: atom_id res chain seq x y z
N LEU A 1 -12.59 6.40 -6.81
CA LEU A 1 -12.46 7.05 -8.15
C LEU A 1 -12.62 8.57 -8.12
N LEU A 2 -13.65 9.14 -7.45
CA LEU A 2 -13.91 10.59 -7.45
C LEU A 2 -12.84 11.45 -6.73
N ILE A 3 -12.21 10.92 -5.68
CA ILE A 3 -11.22 11.67 -4.87
C ILE A 3 -9.92 11.97 -5.64
N LEU A 4 -9.49 11.08 -6.54
CA LEU A 4 -8.28 11.24 -7.35
C LEU A 4 -8.51 11.98 -8.67
N MET A 5 -9.73 12.47 -8.91
CA MET A 5 -10.08 13.16 -10.17
C MET A 5 -9.85 14.67 -10.08
N ASN A 6 -9.79 15.22 -8.87
CA ASN A 6 -9.50 16.64 -8.65
C ASN A 6 -7.99 16.85 -8.51
N SER A 7 -7.42 17.75 -9.32
CA SER A 7 -6.00 18.13 -9.32
C SER A 7 -5.53 18.71 -7.99
N ASP A 8 -6.41 19.38 -7.23
CA ASP A 8 -6.05 20.01 -5.96
C ASP A 8 -5.90 18.97 -4.84
N PHE A 9 -6.71 17.90 -4.86
CA PHE A 9 -6.59 16.79 -3.89
C PHE A 9 -5.34 15.92 -4.13
N LYS A 10 -4.76 15.95 -5.33
CA LYS A 10 -3.48 15.28 -5.64
C LYS A 10 -2.25 16.00 -5.07
N ARG A 11 -2.39 17.26 -4.64
CA ARG A 11 -1.29 18.03 -4.04
C ARG A 11 -1.30 18.04 -2.52
N VAL A 12 -2.38 17.56 -1.90
CA VAL A 12 -2.50 17.50 -0.44
C VAL A 12 -2.10 16.10 0.03
N PRO A 13 -0.94 15.94 0.70
CA PRO A 13 -0.42 14.62 1.07
C PRO A 13 -1.39 13.81 1.95
N TRP A 14 -2.19 14.48 2.77
CA TRP A 14 -3.21 13.84 3.62
C TRP A 14 -4.29 13.07 2.83
N PHE A 15 -4.77 13.64 1.72
CA PHE A 15 -5.78 12.99 0.88
C PHE A 15 -5.21 11.78 0.14
N ILE A 16 -3.95 11.87 -0.30
CA ILE A 16 -3.25 10.78 -1.00
C ILE A 16 -3.05 9.59 -0.05
N VAL A 17 -2.59 9.83 1.18
CA VAL A 17 -2.39 8.78 2.18
C VAL A 17 -3.71 8.10 2.52
N THR A 18 -4.77 8.88 2.76
CA THR A 18 -6.10 8.34 3.09
C THR A 18 -6.68 7.52 1.93
N ALA A 19 -6.56 8.01 0.70
CA ALA A 19 -7.00 7.28 -0.48
C ALA A 19 -6.20 5.98 -0.68
N GLY A 20 -4.88 6.00 -0.44
CA GLY A 20 -4.03 4.82 -0.49
C GLY A 20 -4.46 3.73 0.50
N ILE A 21 -4.74 4.11 1.75
CA ILE A 21 -5.22 3.18 2.78
C ILE A 21 -6.56 2.55 2.35
N ILE A 22 -7.51 3.35 1.87
CA ILE A 22 -8.83 2.86 1.44
C ILE A 22 -8.69 1.90 0.25
N VAL A 23 -7.80 2.20 -0.70
CA VAL A 23 -7.55 1.33 -1.86
C VAL A 23 -6.94 -0.01 -1.43
N LEU A 24 -5.98 0.01 -0.50
CA LEU A 24 -5.37 -1.21 0.02
C LEU A 24 -6.40 -2.09 0.75
N ILE A 25 -7.26 -1.49 1.59
CA ILE A 25 -8.34 -2.21 2.27
C ILE A 25 -9.34 -2.77 1.26
N GLY A 26 -9.73 -1.98 0.27
CA GLY A 26 -10.65 -2.42 -0.79
C GLY A 26 -10.08 -3.61 -1.56
N HIS A 27 -8.79 -3.57 -1.92
CA HIS A 27 -8.16 -4.67 -2.64
C HIS A 27 -8.00 -5.92 -1.77
N TYR A 28 -7.79 -5.76 -0.46
CA TYR A 28 -7.82 -6.88 0.47
C TYR A 28 -9.20 -7.54 0.51
N ILE A 29 -10.28 -6.76 0.56
CA ILE A 29 -11.66 -7.25 0.52
C ILE A 29 -11.95 -7.95 -0.82
N ASP A 30 -11.47 -7.42 -1.94
CA ASP A 30 -11.64 -8.07 -3.25
C ASP A 30 -11.00 -9.48 -3.25
N ILE A 31 -9.79 -9.62 -2.72
CA ILE A 31 -9.10 -10.90 -2.58
C ILE A 31 -9.87 -11.83 -1.63
N PHE A 32 -10.35 -11.29 -0.51
CA PHE A 32 -11.13 -12.03 0.47
C PHE A 32 -12.43 -12.60 -0.13
N VAL A 33 -13.19 -11.78 -0.85
CA VAL A 33 -14.44 -12.18 -1.51
C VAL A 33 -14.18 -13.21 -2.62
N MET A 34 -13.01 -13.19 -3.25
CA MET A 34 -12.65 -14.21 -4.25
C MET A 34 -12.25 -15.55 -3.63
N ILE A 35 -11.53 -15.54 -2.52
CA ILE A 35 -10.94 -16.75 -1.91
C ILE A 35 -11.91 -17.44 -0.96
N MET A 36 -12.65 -16.71 -0.13
CA MET A 36 -13.52 -17.27 0.90
C MET A 36 -14.63 -18.20 0.37
N PRO A 37 -15.41 -17.84 -0.66
CA PRO A 37 -16.42 -18.76 -1.19
C PRO A 37 -15.79 -20.00 -1.84
N ALA A 38 -14.55 -19.90 -2.32
CA ALA A 38 -13.84 -21.00 -2.94
C ALA A 38 -13.24 -22.01 -1.93
N THR A 39 -12.97 -21.59 -0.69
CA THR A 39 -12.31 -22.43 0.33
C THR A 39 -13.23 -22.89 1.46
N VAL A 40 -14.19 -22.08 1.88
CA VAL A 40 -15.08 -22.35 3.04
C VAL A 40 -16.57 -22.33 2.71
N GLY A 41 -16.96 -21.94 1.49
CA GLY A 41 -18.36 -21.97 1.04
C GLY A 41 -19.27 -21.11 1.93
N ASP A 42 -20.26 -21.72 2.57
CA ASP A 42 -21.33 -21.06 3.34
C ASP A 42 -20.93 -20.73 4.80
N GLN A 43 -19.75 -21.14 5.26
CA GLN A 43 -19.25 -20.92 6.63
C GLN A 43 -18.08 -19.93 6.68
N TRP A 44 -18.23 -18.78 6.04
CA TRP A 44 -17.23 -17.72 6.11
C TRP A 44 -17.34 -17.00 7.46
N PHE A 45 -16.22 -16.96 8.20
CA PHE A 45 -16.12 -16.22 9.46
C PHE A 45 -14.85 -15.39 9.45
N ILE A 46 -14.99 -14.11 9.80
CA ILE A 46 -13.85 -13.25 10.14
C ILE A 46 -13.34 -13.64 11.52
N GLY A 47 -12.60 -14.75 11.55
CA GLY A 47 -12.07 -15.33 12.77
C GLY A 47 -10.77 -14.67 13.22
N ILE A 48 -10.32 -15.05 14.42
CA ILE A 48 -9.00 -14.67 14.94
C ILE A 48 -7.87 -15.10 14.00
N SER A 49 -8.08 -16.20 13.26
CA SER A 49 -7.11 -16.75 12.30
C SER A 49 -6.84 -15.83 11.13
N GLU A 50 -7.84 -15.09 10.66
CA GLU A 50 -7.68 -14.18 9.51
C GLU A 50 -6.99 -12.89 9.92
N ILE A 51 -7.43 -12.31 11.03
CA ILE A 51 -6.83 -11.09 11.60
C ILE A 51 -5.36 -11.34 11.97
N SER A 52 -5.05 -12.50 12.56
CA SER A 52 -3.66 -12.85 12.92
C SER A 52 -2.79 -13.11 11.70
N SER A 53 -3.29 -13.79 10.67
CA SER A 53 -2.57 -13.99 9.40
C SER A 53 -2.26 -12.67 8.71
N LEU A 54 -3.24 -11.76 8.65
CA LEU A 54 -3.05 -10.42 8.09
C LEU A 54 -2.00 -9.62 8.84
N LEU A 55 -2.10 -9.56 10.18
CA LEU A 55 -1.16 -8.82 11.00
C LEU A 55 0.26 -9.39 10.90
N LEU A 56 0.40 -10.72 10.77
CA LEU A 56 1.68 -11.38 10.60
C LEU A 56 2.31 -10.98 9.25
N ILE A 57 1.56 -11.10 8.15
CA ILE A 57 2.06 -10.74 6.81
C ILE A 57 2.41 -9.25 6.76
N LEU A 58 1.54 -8.39 7.31
CA LEU A 58 1.78 -6.94 7.39
C LEU A 58 3.02 -6.61 8.22
N GLY A 59 3.19 -7.25 9.38
CA GLY A 59 4.36 -7.06 10.25
C GLY A 59 5.67 -7.44 9.57
N ILE A 60 5.70 -8.60 8.90
CA ILE A 60 6.88 -9.04 8.13
C ILE A 60 7.15 -8.08 6.97
N PHE A 61 6.12 -7.66 6.24
CA PHE A 61 6.27 -6.71 5.13
C PHE A 61 6.92 -5.41 5.58
N ILE A 62 6.38 -4.80 6.64
CA ILE A 62 6.92 -3.57 7.24
C ILE A 62 8.38 -3.78 7.65
N TYR A 63 8.68 -4.87 8.37
CA TYR A 63 10.03 -5.16 8.85
C TYR A 63 11.03 -5.33 7.69
N VAL A 64 10.67 -6.08 6.65
CA VAL A 64 11.54 -6.31 5.49
C VAL A 64 11.78 -5.02 4.71
N VAL A 65 10.74 -4.21 4.50
CA VAL A 65 10.87 -2.93 3.77
C VAL A 65 11.77 -1.96 4.52
N PHE A 66 11.55 -1.75 5.83
CA PHE A 66 12.41 -0.88 6.63
C PHE A 66 13.85 -1.39 6.69
N ASN A 67 14.05 -2.70 6.83
CA ASN A 67 15.39 -3.30 6.81
C ASN A 67 16.06 -3.23 5.43
N ALA A 68 15.30 -3.19 4.33
CA ALA A 68 15.85 -2.97 3.00
C ALA A 68 16.26 -1.50 2.79
N MET A 69 15.46 -0.57 3.33
CA MET A 69 15.76 0.87 3.26
C MET A 69 17.04 1.26 4.02
N THR A 70 17.39 0.56 5.10
CA THR A 70 18.66 0.84 5.81
C THR A 70 19.90 0.34 5.06
N LYS A 71 19.75 -0.55 4.09
CA LYS A 71 20.86 -1.16 3.35
C LYS A 71 21.33 -0.35 2.14
N ALA A 72 20.55 0.65 1.71
CA ALA A 72 20.86 1.45 0.54
C ALA A 72 20.64 2.95 0.82
N PRO A 73 21.45 3.85 0.23
CA PRO A 73 21.22 5.27 0.34
C PRO A 73 19.88 5.64 -0.32
N LEU A 74 19.04 6.38 0.41
CA LEU A 74 17.70 6.82 -0.03
C LEU A 74 17.73 7.65 -1.33
N LEU A 75 18.87 8.28 -1.62
CA LEU A 75 19.14 8.94 -2.89
C LEU A 75 20.16 8.12 -3.65
N ALA A 76 19.79 7.66 -4.86
CA ALA A 76 20.73 7.04 -5.78
C ALA A 76 21.85 8.05 -6.07
N LYS A 77 23.10 7.78 -5.66
CA LYS A 77 24.23 8.65 -5.99
C LYS A 77 24.78 8.22 -7.35
N GLY A 78 24.60 9.05 -8.39
CA GLY A 78 25.20 8.85 -9.72
C GLY A 78 24.24 8.61 -10.89
N SER A 79 22.92 8.77 -10.71
CA SER A 79 21.99 8.76 -11.84
C SER A 79 22.14 10.05 -12.68
N PRO A 80 22.31 9.96 -14.01
CA PRO A 80 22.48 11.13 -14.90
C PRO A 80 21.36 12.16 -14.81
N PHE A 81 20.15 11.74 -14.43
CA PHE A 81 18.95 12.58 -14.40
C PHE A 81 18.62 13.19 -13.03
N ILE A 82 19.48 13.00 -12.01
CA ILE A 82 19.21 13.52 -10.65
C ILE A 82 19.04 15.05 -10.64
N LYS A 83 19.85 15.77 -11.42
CA LYS A 83 19.79 17.23 -11.50
C LYS A 83 18.48 17.73 -12.14
N GLU A 84 17.88 16.94 -13.04
CA GLU A 84 16.61 17.27 -13.68
C GLU A 84 15.42 16.92 -12.77
N SER A 85 15.51 15.82 -12.01
CA SER A 85 14.52 15.42 -11.01
C SER A 85 14.45 16.35 -9.79
N GLU A 86 15.57 16.97 -9.39
CA GLU A 86 15.59 17.96 -8.30
C GLU A 86 14.90 19.28 -8.66
N HIS A 87 14.91 19.65 -9.94
CA HIS A 87 14.21 20.82 -10.49
C HIS A 87 12.85 20.45 -11.10
N PHE A 88 12.32 19.27 -10.80
CA PHE A 88 11.05 18.82 -11.34
C PHE A 88 9.89 19.56 -10.68
N HIS A 89 9.28 20.47 -11.43
CA HIS A 89 8.07 21.20 -11.02
C HIS A 89 6.84 20.59 -11.71
N TYR A 90 5.91 20.04 -10.93
CA TYR A 90 4.56 19.68 -11.38
C TYR A 90 3.50 20.15 -10.38
#